data_AF-A0ABD5DEP4-F1
#
_entry.id   AF-A0ABD5DEP4-F1
#
_cell.length_a   1.000
_cell.length_b   1.000
_cell.length_c   1.000
_cell.angle_alpha   90.00
_cell.angle_beta   90.00
_cell.angle_gamma   90.00
#
_symmetry.space_group_name_H-M   'P 1'
#
loop_
_entity.id
_entity.type
_entity.pdbx_description
1 polymer ?
#
loop_
_entity_poly.entity_id
_entity_poly.type
_entity_poly.pdbx_seq_one_letter_code
_entity_poly.pdbx_strand_id
1 'polypeptide(L)' 'MPKFRVSLLSLTLLLAVPFAPQALAKTPTAVTASQPEIASGSAMIVDLATKKIIYASQPDL' A
#
# COMPACT_ATOMS: atom_id res chain seq x y z
N MET A 1 28.71 -29.70 31.06
CA MET A 1 27.51 -30.32 30.44
C MET A 1 26.96 -29.45 29.31
N PRO A 2 27.51 -29.52 28.09
CA PRO A 2 27.05 -28.69 26.96
C PRO A 2 25.60 -28.95 26.57
N LYS A 3 25.13 -30.19 26.76
CA LYS A 3 23.77 -30.68 26.47
C LYS A 3 22.67 -29.90 27.23
N PHE A 4 22.94 -29.53 28.48
CA PHE A 4 22.00 -28.78 29.32
C PHE A 4 21.80 -27.35 28.82
N ARG A 5 22.89 -26.71 28.38
CA ARG A 5 22.86 -25.35 27.83
C ARG A 5 22.10 -25.30 26.50
N VAL A 6 22.31 -26.31 25.65
CA VAL A 6 21.59 -26.44 24.37
C VAL A 6 20.10 -26.70 24.60
N SER A 7 19.76 -27.61 25.53
CA SER A 7 18.37 -27.90 25.88
C SER A 7 17.64 -26.69 26.47
N LEU A 8 18.30 -25.91 27.33
CA LEU A 8 17.72 -24.68 27.89
C LEU A 8 17.52 -23.62 26.80
N LEU A 9 18.48 -23.46 25.89
CA LEU A 9 18.35 -22.51 24.77
C LEU A 9 17.18 -22.89 23.85
N SER A 10 17.05 -24.17 23.48
CA SER A 10 15.92 -24.66 22.68
C SER A 10 14.57 -24.45 23.36
N LEU A 11 14.50 -24.69 24.68
CA LEU A 11 13.29 -24.47 25.46
C LEU A 11 12.90 -22.99 25.49
N THR A 12 13.86 -22.09 25.70
CA THR A 12 13.59 -20.64 25.68
C THR A 12 13.15 -20.15 24.30
N LEU A 13 13.69 -20.71 23.22
CA LEU A 13 13.31 -20.35 21.86
C LEU A 13 11.86 -20.75 21.55
N LEU A 14 11.43 -21.93 22.04
CA LEU A 14 10.04 -22.38 21.88
C LEU A 14 9.05 -21.51 22.66
N LEU A 15 9.43 -21.06 23.86
CA LEU A 15 8.58 -20.17 24.68
C LEU A 15 8.52 -18.73 24.15
N ALA A 16 9.48 -18.30 23.33
CA ALA A 16 9.54 -16.95 22.77
C ALA A 16 8.71 -16.76 21.49
N VAL A 17 8.25 -17.84 20.85
CA VAL A 17 7.47 -17.83 19.60
C VAL A 17 6.23 -16.91 19.62
N PRO A 18 5.39 -16.87 20.67
CA PRO A 18 4.21 -15.99 20.67
C PRO A 18 4.54 -14.50 20.84
N PHE A 19 5.78 -14.15 21.21
CA PHE A 19 6.23 -12.75 21.39
C PHE A 19 6.99 -12.19 20.18
N ALA A 20 7.14 -12.99 19.11
CA ALA A 20 7.75 -12.49 17.88
C ALA A 20 6.81 -11.48 17.20
N PRO A 21 7.29 -10.29 16.83
CA PRO A 21 6.49 -9.30 16.13
C PRO A 21 5.99 -9.90 14.81
N GLN A 22 4.67 -9.90 14.63
CA GLN A 22 4.04 -10.40 13.43
C GLN A 22 4.35 -9.42 12.30
N ALA A 23 5.02 -9.90 11.24
CA ALA A 23 5.29 -9.11 10.05
C ALA A 23 3.97 -8.89 9.30
N LEU A 24 3.28 -7.78 9.59
CA LEU A 24 2.12 -7.34 8.83
C LEU A 24 2.61 -6.68 7.54
N ALA A 25 2.30 -7.31 6.41
CA ALA A 25 2.49 -6.68 5.11
C ALA A 25 1.55 -5.47 5.02
N LYS A 26 2.12 -4.29 4.76
CA LYS A 26 1.33 -3.08 4.54
C LYS A 26 0.62 -3.24 3.20
N THR A 27 -0.68 -3.48 3.23
CA THR A 27 -1.52 -3.43 2.02
C THR A 27 -1.44 -2.02 1.45
N PRO A 28 -1.06 -1.84 0.17
CA PRO A 28 -1.12 -0.54 -0.45
C PRO A 28 -2.57 -0.09 -0.45
N THR A 29 -2.83 1.08 0.09
CA THR A 29 -4.12 1.74 -0.03
C THR A 29 -4.30 1.99 -1.53
N ALA A 30 -5.19 1.24 -2.18
CA ALA A 30 -5.56 1.52 -3.55
C ALA A 30 -6.18 2.92 -3.55
N VAL A 31 -5.40 3.90 -3.98
CA VAL A 31 -5.94 5.20 -4.36
C VAL A 31 -6.78 4.91 -5.59
N THR A 32 -8.10 4.78 -5.40
CA THR A 32 -9.03 4.89 -6.51
C THR A 32 -8.84 6.29 -7.07
N ALA A 33 -8.03 6.40 -8.13
CA ALA A 33 -8.03 7.58 -8.97
C ALA A 33 -9.48 7.74 -9.44
N SER A 34 -10.16 8.78 -8.94
CA SER A 34 -11.56 9.05 -9.28
C SER A 34 -11.74 9.43 -10.75
N GLN A 35 -10.63 9.53 -11.49
CA GLN A 35 -10.57 9.84 -12.90
C GLN A 35 -9.57 8.90 -13.59
N PRO A 36 -9.88 8.45 -14.83
CA PRO A 36 -8.94 7.66 -15.62
C PRO A 36 -7.64 8.45 -15.85
N GLU A 37 -6.53 7.74 -15.82
CA GLU A 37 -5.23 8.30 -16.18
C GLU A 37 -5.20 8.54 -17.69
N ILE A 38 -5.24 9.81 -18.09
CA ILE A 38 -5.05 10.20 -19.48
C ILE A 38 -3.54 10.39 -19.66
N ALA A 39 -2.92 9.65 -20.58
CA ALA A 39 -1.47 9.71 -20.83
C ALA A 39 -0.99 11.10 -21.35
N SER A 40 -1.92 12.03 -21.56
CA SER A 40 -1.64 13.41 -21.90
C SER A 40 -1.36 14.21 -20.63
N GLY A 41 -0.20 14.87 -20.55
CA GLY A 41 0.17 15.73 -19.42
C GLY A 41 -0.86 16.84 -19.14
N SER A 42 -1.56 17.29 -20.18
CA SER A 42 -2.66 18.25 -20.10
C SER A 42 -3.87 17.73 -20.87
N ALA A 43 -5.04 17.66 -20.24
CA ALA A 43 -6.26 17.19 -20.87
C ALA A 43 -7.51 17.76 -20.16
N MET A 44 -8.52 18.15 -20.94
CA MET A 44 -9.77 18.70 -20.43
C MET A 44 -10.95 18.07 -21.19
N ILE A 45 -11.89 17.45 -20.47
CA ILE A 45 -13.10 16.87 -21.06
C ILE A 45 -14.28 17.75 -20.67
N VAL A 46 -15.02 18.19 -21.68
CA VAL A 46 -16.21 19.04 -21.55
C VAL A 46 -17.42 18.29 -22.10
N ASP A 47 -18.48 18.25 -21.31
CA ASP A 47 -19.80 17.84 -21.79
C ASP A 47 -20.37 18.95 -22.70
N LEU A 48 -20.61 18.64 -23.96
CA LEU A 48 -21.11 19.60 -24.95
C LEU A 48 -22.56 20.02 -24.72
N ALA A 49 -23.38 19.17 -24.09
CA ALA A 49 -24.79 19.47 -23.83
C ALA A 49 -24.92 20.48 -22.68
N THR A 50 -24.13 20.30 -21.61
CA THR A 50 -24.18 21.14 -20.41
C THR A 50 -23.07 22.20 -20.36
N LYS A 51 -22.12 22.14 -21.29
CA LYS A 51 -20.85 22.90 -21.29
C LYS A 51 -20.03 22.72 -20.01
N LYS A 52 -20.26 21.63 -19.26
CA LYS A 52 -19.61 21.40 -17.98
C LYS A 52 -18.29 20.65 -18.17
N ILE A 53 -17.28 21.05 -17.41
CA ILE A 53 -16.00 20.34 -17.33
C ILE A 53 -16.19 19.10 -16.45
N ILE A 54 -15.92 17.92 -16.99
CA ILE A 54 -16.04 16.63 -16.28
C ILE A 54 -14.69 15.99 -15.97
N TYR A 55 -13.62 16.50 -16.59
CA TYR A 55 -12.24 16.12 -16.34
C TYR A 55 -11.33 17.30 -16.69
N ALA A 56 -10.31 17.57 -15.88
CA ALA A 56 -9.29 18.56 -16.16
C ALA A 56 -7.96 18.16 -15.51
N SER A 57 -6.91 18.14 -16.32
CA SER A 57 -5.51 18.03 -15.92
C SER A 57 -4.76 19.16 -16.62
N GLN A 58 -4.19 20.10 -15.86
CA GLN A 58 -3.39 21.24 -16.35
C GLN A 58 -4.03 22.03 -17.53
N PRO A 59 -5.23 22.61 -17.41
CA PRO A 59 -5.92 23.25 -18.54
C PRO A 59 -5.34 24.60 -18.99
N ASP A 60 -4.52 25.26 -18.19
CA ASP A 60 -4.09 26.67 -18.39
C ASP A 60 -2.57 26.83 -18.68
N LEU A 61 -1.88 25.77 -19.10
CA LEU A 61 -0.47 25.85 -19.55
C LEU A 61 -0.34 26.27 -21.02
#